data_AF-A0A321L8C9-F1
#
_entry.id   AF-A0A321L8C9-F1
#
_cell.length_a   1.000
_cell.length_b   1.000
_cell.length_c   1.000
_cell.angle_alpha   90.00
_cell.angle_beta   90.00
_cell.angle_gamma   90.00
#
_symmetry.space_group_name_H-M   'P 1'
#
loop_
_entity.id
_entity.type
_entity.pdbx_description
1 polymer ?
#
loop_
_entity_poly.entity_id
_entity_poly.type
_entity_poly.pdbx_seq_one_letter_code
_entity_poly.pdbx_strand_id
1 'polypeptide(L)'
;MEKSMAKDDELKERMSKLSDEELLNIVEVESHDYRKEALDYAKVELAARGIEFQEAQETSDEEVDSTGSEPTDMRMLVACKNIPQAGMLKELLIENGIACEVRGEYLSMALGQIPFTECYPEIWVAGDEDFERAREILDEWESQEPSPRNSWICQGCGQENEGQFGSCWNCGRVEPASDDQPQA
;
A
#
# COMPACT_ATOMS: atom_id res chain seq x y z
N MET A 1 2.90 -26.31 -19.87
CA MET A 1 3.58 -27.12 -18.83
C MET A 1 5.09 -27.01 -18.92
N GLU A 2 5.72 -27.25 -20.08
CA GLU A 2 7.20 -27.17 -20.23
C GLU A 2 7.82 -25.81 -19.82
N LYS A 3 7.15 -24.68 -20.11
CA LYS A 3 7.62 -23.35 -19.69
C LYS A 3 7.55 -23.07 -18.19
N SER A 4 6.72 -23.81 -17.45
CA SER A 4 6.61 -23.67 -15.99
C SER A 4 7.74 -24.43 -15.31
N MET A 5 7.98 -25.67 -15.75
CA MET A 5 9.05 -26.52 -15.23
C MET A 5 10.44 -25.91 -15.46
N ALA A 6 10.66 -25.30 -16.63
CA ALA A 6 11.93 -24.63 -16.94
C ALA A 6 12.20 -23.42 -16.02
N LYS A 7 11.14 -22.70 -15.61
CA LYS A 7 11.26 -21.57 -14.66
C LYS A 7 11.53 -22.05 -13.23
N ASP A 8 10.96 -23.19 -12.85
CA ASP A 8 11.16 -23.77 -11.51
C ASP A 8 12.59 -24.32 -11.35
N ASP A 9 13.15 -24.92 -12.41
CA ASP A 9 14.52 -25.43 -12.38
C ASP A 9 15.57 -24.29 -12.39
N GLU A 10 15.31 -23.21 -13.14
CA GLU A 10 16.14 -22.00 -13.11
C GLU A 10 16.14 -21.34 -11.72
N LEU A 11 14.97 -21.31 -11.06
CA LEU A 11 14.82 -20.75 -9.72
C LEU A 11 15.60 -21.57 -8.67
N LYS A 12 15.53 -22.91 -8.74
CA LYS A 12 16.33 -23.80 -7.86
C LYS A 12 17.82 -23.61 -8.05
N GLU A 13 18.28 -23.57 -9.30
CA GLU A 13 19.70 -23.41 -9.61
C GLU A 13 20.23 -22.08 -9.06
N ARG A 14 19.40 -21.04 -9.12
CA ARG A 14 19.74 -19.72 -8.58
C ARG A 14 19.79 -19.73 -7.05
N MET A 15 18.85 -20.36 -6.36
CA MET A 15 18.87 -20.47 -4.89
C MET A 15 20.08 -21.28 -4.40
N SER A 16 20.45 -22.36 -5.10
CA SER A 16 21.64 -23.16 -4.75
C SER A 16 22.96 -22.42 -4.96
N LYS A 17 22.99 -21.34 -5.74
CA LYS A 17 24.18 -20.49 -5.91
C LYS A 17 24.31 -19.38 -4.87
N LEU A 18 23.27 -19.11 -4.09
CA LEU A 18 23.32 -18.09 -3.04
C LEU A 18 24.14 -18.60 -1.86
N SER A 19 24.79 -17.66 -1.18
CA SER A 19 25.50 -17.93 0.07
C SER A 19 24.52 -18.14 1.21
N ASP A 20 25.02 -18.74 2.29
CA ASP A 20 24.22 -19.06 3.47
C ASP A 20 23.61 -17.79 4.08
N GLU A 21 24.36 -16.69 4.14
CA GLU A 21 23.91 -15.38 4.64
C GLU A 21 22.80 -14.78 3.77
N GLU A 22 22.90 -14.91 2.44
CA GLU A 22 21.88 -14.41 1.52
C GLU A 22 20.58 -15.23 1.61
N LEU A 23 20.70 -16.55 1.76
CA LEU A 23 19.55 -17.42 1.98
C LEU A 23 18.86 -17.13 3.31
N LEU A 24 19.62 -16.85 4.37
CA LEU A 24 19.08 -16.44 5.68
C LEU A 24 18.31 -15.12 5.57
N ASN A 25 18.86 -14.10 4.92
CA ASN A 25 18.18 -12.80 4.76
C ASN A 25 16.84 -12.91 4.01
N ILE A 26 16.80 -13.76 2.96
CA ILE A 26 15.59 -14.01 2.16
C ILE A 26 14.49 -14.71 2.98
N VAL A 27 14.88 -15.60 3.90
CA VAL A 27 13.91 -16.39 4.68
C VAL A 27 13.54 -15.72 6.01
N GLU A 28 14.42 -14.90 6.59
CA GLU A 28 14.20 -14.19 7.88
C GLU A 28 13.64 -12.78 7.68
N VAL A 29 14.29 -11.96 6.87
CA VAL A 29 14.09 -10.51 6.87
C VAL A 29 13.15 -10.08 5.75
N GLU A 30 13.33 -10.64 4.55
CA GLU A 30 12.60 -10.24 3.34
C GLU A 30 11.57 -11.28 2.91
N SER A 31 11.12 -12.15 3.82
CA SER A 31 10.25 -13.29 3.47
C SER A 31 8.92 -12.88 2.81
N HIS A 32 8.43 -11.67 3.09
CA HIS A 32 7.21 -11.11 2.51
C HIS A 32 7.36 -10.63 1.04
N ASP A 33 8.59 -10.40 0.58
CA ASP A 33 8.89 -9.92 -0.78
C ASP A 33 9.12 -11.04 -1.79
N TYR A 34 9.17 -12.30 -1.33
CA TYR A 34 9.45 -13.46 -2.18
C TYR A 34 8.24 -14.40 -2.29
N ARG A 35 8.04 -14.95 -3.50
CA ARG A 35 7.02 -15.98 -3.72
C ARG A 35 7.31 -17.20 -2.84
N LYS A 36 6.26 -17.81 -2.29
CA LYS A 36 6.33 -19.02 -1.44
C LYS A 36 7.26 -20.12 -1.98
N GLU A 37 7.22 -20.37 -3.29
CA GLU A 37 8.10 -21.34 -3.95
C GLU A 37 9.60 -21.02 -3.79
N ALA A 38 9.99 -19.74 -3.84
CA ALA A 38 11.37 -19.32 -3.67
C ALA A 38 11.83 -19.46 -2.21
N LEU A 39 10.95 -19.15 -1.27
CA LEU A 39 11.17 -19.37 0.17
C LEU A 39 11.34 -20.85 0.48
N ASP A 40 10.49 -21.70 -0.10
CA ASP A 40 10.56 -23.14 0.09
C ASP A 40 11.89 -23.71 -0.45
N TYR A 41 12.37 -23.23 -1.60
CA TYR A 41 13.68 -23.65 -2.12
C TYR A 41 14.85 -23.15 -1.28
N ALA A 42 14.81 -21.90 -0.80
CA ALA A 42 15.83 -21.36 0.08
C ALA A 42 15.91 -22.15 1.41
N LYS A 43 14.75 -22.50 1.97
CA LYS A 43 14.64 -23.34 3.18
C LYS A 43 15.23 -24.74 2.97
N VAL A 44 14.93 -25.39 1.85
CA VAL A 44 15.49 -26.71 1.52
C VAL A 44 17.00 -26.65 1.35
N GLU A 45 17.52 -25.59 0.72
CA GLU A 45 18.96 -25.42 0.50
C GLU A 45 19.71 -25.16 1.83
N LEU A 46 19.17 -24.32 2.71
CA LEU A 46 19.73 -24.09 4.05
C LEU A 46 19.75 -25.37 4.89
N ALA A 47 18.68 -26.16 4.84
CA ALA A 47 18.59 -27.45 5.52
C ALA A 47 19.60 -28.47 4.95
N ALA A 48 19.80 -28.49 3.63
CA ALA A 48 20.80 -29.34 2.97
C ALA A 48 22.24 -28.97 3.36
N ARG A 49 22.47 -27.71 3.74
CA ARG A 49 23.77 -27.19 4.20
C ARG A 49 23.99 -27.34 5.71
N GLY A 50 23.03 -27.92 6.43
CA GLY A 50 23.13 -28.20 7.87
C GLY A 50 23.05 -26.96 8.74
N ILE A 51 22.42 -25.89 8.23
CA ILE A 51 22.19 -24.65 8.97
C ILE A 51 20.84 -24.79 9.67
N GLU A 52 20.87 -24.93 10.99
CA GLU A 52 19.66 -24.81 11.80
C GLU A 52 19.19 -23.36 11.77
N PHE A 53 18.07 -23.15 11.10
CA PHE A 53 17.38 -21.88 11.02
C PHE A 53 16.36 -21.83 12.15
N GLN A 54 16.45 -20.81 13.01
CA GLN A 54 15.32 -20.49 13.87
C GLN A 54 14.35 -19.73 12.97
N GLU A 55 13.26 -20.37 12.53
CA GLU A 55 12.07 -19.62 12.11
C GLU A 55 11.91 -18.53 13.15
N ALA A 56 11.98 -17.25 12.73
CA ALA A 56 11.83 -16.12 13.62
C ALA A 56 10.65 -16.46 14.51
N GLN A 57 10.95 -16.83 15.76
CA GLN A 57 9.94 -17.27 16.69
C GLN A 57 8.99 -16.09 16.75
N GLU A 58 7.72 -16.35 16.44
CA GLU A 58 6.62 -15.72 17.15
C GLU A 58 7.07 -15.68 18.61
N THR A 59 7.54 -14.51 19.07
CA THR A 59 7.98 -14.34 20.43
C THR A 59 6.73 -14.52 21.27
N SER A 60 6.62 -15.70 21.85
CA SER A 60 5.80 -16.01 23.02
C SER A 60 6.19 -15.05 24.13
N ASP A 61 5.57 -13.87 24.15
CA ASP A 61 5.51 -13.02 25.33
C ASP A 61 4.41 -13.59 26.24
N GLU A 62 4.77 -14.50 27.14
CA GLU A 62 3.92 -14.79 28.29
C GLU A 62 3.97 -13.60 29.27
N GLU A 63 2.94 -12.76 29.12
CA GLU A 63 2.08 -12.12 30.12
C GLU A 63 2.65 -10.99 31.01
N VAL A 64 2.28 -9.74 30.67
CA VAL A 64 1.35 -8.92 31.49
C VAL A 64 0.90 -7.67 30.71
N ASP A 65 -0.20 -7.75 29.98
CA ASP A 65 -1.45 -7.05 30.30
C ASP A 65 -2.49 -7.35 29.20
N SER A 66 -3.72 -7.36 29.66
CA SER A 66 -4.92 -7.93 29.06
C SER A 66 -5.30 -7.25 27.75
N THR A 67 -5.09 -7.90 26.60
CA THR A 67 -5.99 -7.88 25.42
C THR A 67 -5.35 -8.75 24.33
N GLY A 68 -5.92 -9.92 24.07
CA GLY A 68 -5.38 -10.85 23.08
C GLY A 68 -5.64 -10.42 21.64
N SER A 69 -4.74 -10.84 20.73
CA SER A 69 -5.06 -11.21 19.34
C SER A 69 -3.81 -11.65 18.58
N GLU A 70 -3.63 -12.96 18.38
CA GLU A 70 -3.00 -13.53 17.18
C GLU A 70 -4.14 -13.93 16.20
N PRO A 71 -3.85 -14.26 14.92
CA PRO A 71 -3.27 -13.46 13.85
C PRO A 71 -4.39 -12.76 13.05
N THR A 72 -4.25 -11.46 12.78
CA THR A 72 -5.35 -10.71 12.15
C THR A 72 -5.42 -10.99 10.65
N ASP A 73 -6.51 -11.61 10.19
CA ASP A 73 -6.84 -11.74 8.77
C ASP A 73 -6.88 -10.34 8.15
N MET A 74 -5.81 -9.98 7.43
CA MET A 74 -5.65 -8.67 6.83
C MET A 74 -6.39 -8.66 5.49
N ARG A 75 -7.32 -7.71 5.32
CA ARG A 75 -8.09 -7.54 4.09
C ARG A 75 -7.73 -6.24 3.40
N MET A 76 -7.55 -6.31 2.08
CA MET A 76 -7.27 -5.13 1.26
C MET A 76 -8.48 -4.19 1.26
N LEU A 77 -8.28 -2.99 1.80
CA LEU A 77 -9.29 -1.94 1.88
C LEU A 77 -9.33 -1.14 0.57
N VAL A 78 -8.19 -0.58 0.14
CA VAL A 78 -8.14 0.31 -1.03
C VAL A 78 -6.76 0.34 -1.67
N ALA A 79 -6.71 0.46 -3.00
CA ALA A 79 -5.50 0.79 -3.74
C ALA A 79 -5.39 2.32 -3.89
N CYS A 80 -4.25 2.87 -3.50
CA CYS A 80 -3.97 4.30 -3.51
C CYS A 80 -3.32 4.72 -4.83
N LYS A 81 -3.59 5.96 -5.24
CA LYS A 81 -3.04 6.55 -6.48
C LYS A 81 -1.52 6.76 -6.39
N ASN A 82 -0.98 6.98 -5.18
CA ASN A 82 0.43 7.24 -4.91
C ASN A 82 0.77 7.05 -3.41
N ILE A 83 2.06 7.08 -3.09
CA ILE A 83 2.61 6.93 -1.73
C ILE A 83 2.08 8.02 -0.77
N PRO A 84 2.05 9.32 -1.13
CA PRO A 84 1.50 10.34 -0.25
C PRO A 84 0.03 10.10 0.15
N GLN A 85 -0.81 9.68 -0.79
CA GLN A 85 -2.20 9.35 -0.49
C GLN A 85 -2.28 8.17 0.50
N ALA A 86 -1.48 7.13 0.29
CA ALA A 86 -1.45 5.98 1.19
C ALA A 86 -1.02 6.38 2.61
N GLY A 87 -0.01 7.25 2.75
CA GLY A 87 0.41 7.78 4.05
C GLY A 87 -0.69 8.57 4.75
N MET A 88 -1.37 9.47 4.03
CA MET A 88 -2.48 10.27 4.57
C MET A 88 -3.64 9.40 5.06
N LEU A 89 -4.05 8.42 4.24
CA LEU A 89 -5.14 7.52 4.61
C LEU A 89 -4.75 6.58 5.75
N LYS A 90 -3.48 6.14 5.81
CA LYS A 90 -2.96 5.38 6.95
C LYS A 90 -3.05 6.17 8.25
N GLU A 91 -2.58 7.42 8.25
CA GLU A 91 -2.66 8.31 9.42
C GLU A 91 -4.12 8.50 9.86
N LEU A 92 -5.03 8.78 8.91
CA LEU A 92 -6.46 8.92 9.19
C LEU A 92 -7.06 7.68 9.88
N LEU A 93 -6.74 6.48 9.40
CA LEU A 93 -7.24 5.23 9.98
C LEU A 93 -6.66 4.99 11.39
N ILE A 94 -5.36 5.23 11.58
CA ILE A 94 -4.69 5.09 12.88
C ILE A 94 -5.27 6.07 13.90
N GLU A 95 -5.52 7.32 13.51
CA GLU A 95 -6.16 8.33 14.38
C GLU A 95 -7.57 7.93 14.82
N ASN A 96 -8.26 7.12 14.01
CA ASN A 96 -9.56 6.54 14.33
C ASN A 96 -9.47 5.21 15.10
N GLY A 97 -8.26 4.77 15.45
CA GLY A 97 -8.00 3.55 16.21
C GLY A 97 -8.10 2.27 15.36
N ILE A 98 -7.94 2.38 14.04
CA ILE A 98 -7.96 1.24 13.12
C ILE A 98 -6.52 0.84 12.78
N ALA A 99 -6.15 -0.39 13.09
CA ALA A 99 -4.85 -0.93 12.73
C ALA A 99 -4.80 -1.23 11.22
N CYS A 100 -3.82 -0.65 10.52
CA CYS A 100 -3.66 -0.83 9.09
C CYS A 100 -2.19 -0.87 8.64
N GLU A 101 -1.97 -1.52 7.50
CA GLU A 101 -0.67 -1.72 6.86
C GLU A 101 -0.70 -1.17 5.44
N VAL A 102 0.42 -0.60 4.97
CA VAL A 102 0.59 -0.19 3.57
C VAL A 102 1.49 -1.21 2.88
N ARG A 103 1.01 -1.81 1.79
CA ARG A 103 1.76 -2.77 0.98
C ARG A 103 2.09 -2.21 -0.39
N GLY A 104 3.18 -2.68 -0.99
CA GLY A 104 3.57 -2.34 -2.35
C GLY A 104 4.25 -0.97 -2.52
N GLU A 105 4.62 -0.31 -1.41
CA GLU A 105 5.27 1.01 -1.44
C GLU A 105 6.66 1.04 -2.09
N TYR A 106 7.35 -0.11 -2.16
CA TYR A 106 8.71 -0.22 -2.69
C TYR A 106 8.86 -1.14 -3.92
N LEU A 107 7.75 -1.65 -4.47
CA LEU A 107 7.77 -2.64 -5.58
C LEU A 107 8.51 -2.15 -6.83
N SER A 108 8.41 -0.85 -7.15
CA SER A 108 9.10 -0.27 -8.32
C SER A 108 10.61 -0.08 -8.10
N MET A 109 11.04 0.13 -6.85
CA MET A 109 12.44 0.43 -6.52
C MET A 109 13.29 -0.83 -6.39
N ALA A 110 12.71 -1.94 -5.92
CA ALA A 110 13.45 -3.17 -5.67
C ALA A 110 13.87 -3.91 -6.95
N LEU A 111 13.10 -3.83 -8.03
CA LEU A 111 13.24 -4.77 -9.15
C LEU A 111 13.46 -4.15 -10.53
N GLY A 112 13.23 -2.84 -10.72
CA GLY A 112 13.47 -2.14 -11.99
C GLY A 112 12.76 -2.72 -13.23
N GLN A 113 11.85 -3.69 -13.04
CA GLN A 113 11.22 -4.48 -14.09
C GLN A 113 9.70 -4.65 -13.91
N ILE A 114 9.12 -4.10 -12.83
CA ILE A 114 7.67 -4.07 -12.63
C ILE A 114 7.10 -2.82 -13.31
N PRO A 115 6.06 -2.93 -14.17
CA PRO A 115 5.37 -1.78 -14.71
C PRO A 115 4.84 -0.88 -13.59
N PHE A 116 5.00 0.45 -13.68
CA PHE A 116 4.50 1.39 -12.68
C PHE A 116 2.99 1.26 -12.37
N THR A 117 2.22 0.68 -13.30
CA THR A 117 0.79 0.38 -13.15
C THR A 117 0.49 -0.78 -12.21
N GLU A 118 1.49 -1.57 -11.81
CA GLU A 118 1.38 -2.69 -10.86
C GLU A 118 2.01 -2.35 -9.50
N CYS A 119 2.40 -1.08 -9.28
CA CYS A 119 3.06 -0.60 -8.06
C CYS A 119 2.16 0.38 -7.26
N TYR A 120 0.84 0.22 -7.33
CA TYR A 120 -0.05 1.06 -6.54
C TYR A 120 0.02 0.64 -5.07
N PRO A 121 0.28 1.56 -4.13
CA PRO A 121 0.30 1.22 -2.72
C PRO A 121 -1.10 0.80 -2.26
N GLU A 122 -1.19 -0.20 -1.42
CA GLU A 122 -2.46 -0.75 -0.95
C GLU A 122 -2.57 -0.60 0.56
N ILE A 123 -3.76 -0.22 1.05
CA ILE A 123 -4.05 -0.23 2.50
C ILE A 123 -4.77 -1.52 2.84
N TRP A 124 -4.27 -2.18 3.88
CA TRP A 124 -4.78 -3.42 4.42
C TRP A 124 -5.21 -3.22 5.87
N VAL A 125 -6.37 -3.75 6.26
CA VAL A 125 -6.95 -3.59 7.59
C VAL A 125 -7.17 -4.94 8.24
N ALA A 126 -7.01 -4.97 9.56
CA ALA A 126 -6.98 -6.15 10.38
C ALA A 126 -8.41 -6.53 10.83
N GLY A 127 -8.96 -7.63 10.31
CA GLY A 127 -10.25 -8.18 10.77
C GLY A 127 -11.49 -7.52 10.16
N ASP A 128 -12.62 -8.20 10.25
CA ASP A 128 -13.87 -7.81 9.56
C ASP A 128 -14.56 -6.59 10.17
N GLU A 129 -14.51 -6.44 11.50
CA GLU A 129 -15.16 -5.32 12.20
C GLU A 129 -14.48 -3.98 11.88
N ASP A 130 -13.15 -3.97 11.87
CA ASP A 130 -12.37 -2.79 11.50
C ASP A 130 -12.43 -2.50 10.00
N PHE A 131 -12.62 -3.51 9.15
CA PHE A 131 -12.75 -3.32 7.70
C PHE A 131 -13.97 -2.46 7.33
N GLU A 132 -15.15 -2.77 7.89
CA GLU A 132 -16.38 -2.01 7.61
C GLU A 132 -16.25 -0.57 8.13
N ARG A 133 -15.73 -0.41 9.35
CA ARG A 133 -15.51 0.93 9.93
C ARG A 133 -14.48 1.74 9.14
N ALA A 134 -13.41 1.10 8.67
CA ALA A 134 -12.40 1.74 7.85
C ALA A 134 -12.98 2.20 6.50
N ARG A 135 -13.89 1.41 5.92
CA ARG A 135 -14.60 1.79 4.69
C ARG A 135 -15.42 3.04 4.89
N GLU A 136 -16.20 3.11 5.97
CA GLU A 136 -17.03 4.29 6.27
C GLU A 136 -16.19 5.56 6.41
N ILE A 137 -15.05 5.48 7.10
CA ILE A 137 -14.12 6.61 7.26
C ILE A 137 -13.55 7.05 5.91
N LEU A 138 -13.19 6.10 5.03
CA LEU A 138 -12.71 6.43 3.69
C LEU A 138 -13.79 7.10 2.85
N ASP A 139 -15.02 6.60 2.87
CA ASP A 139 -16.14 7.16 2.13
C ASP A 139 -16.45 8.60 2.60
N GLU A 140 -16.36 8.86 3.91
CA GLU A 140 -16.51 10.20 4.48
C GLU A 140 -15.37 11.13 4.04
N TRP A 141 -14.14 10.63 4.03
CA TRP A 141 -12.97 11.39 3.56
C TRP A 141 -13.07 11.73 2.07
N GLU A 142 -13.47 10.78 1.21
CA GLU A 142 -13.68 11.02 -0.22
C GLU A 142 -14.83 11.99 -0.47
N SER A 143 -15.89 11.94 0.34
CA SER A 143 -17.02 12.85 0.26
C SER A 143 -16.66 14.30 0.67
N GLN A 144 -15.61 14.46 1.47
CA GLN A 144 -15.07 15.77 1.86
C GLN A 144 -14.12 16.36 0.82
N GLU A 145 -13.63 15.58 -0.15
CA GLU A 145 -12.90 16.18 -1.27
C GLU A 145 -13.85 17.16 -1.99
N PRO A 146 -13.49 18.45 -2.11
CA PRO A 146 -14.34 19.42 -2.75
C PRO A 146 -14.63 18.94 -4.16
N SER A 147 -15.92 18.67 -4.43
CA SER A 147 -16.38 18.31 -5.76
C SER A 147 -15.75 19.25 -6.79
N PRO A 148 -15.20 18.74 -7.90
CA PRO A 148 -14.50 19.57 -8.87
C PRO A 148 -15.42 20.73 -9.26
N ARG A 149 -15.04 21.94 -8.83
CA ARG A 149 -15.81 23.15 -9.16
C ARG A 149 -15.80 23.32 -10.68
N ASN A 150 -16.91 23.78 -11.23
CA ASN A 150 -17.02 24.00 -12.67
C ASN A 150 -15.96 25.00 -13.16
N SER A 151 -15.52 24.87 -14.41
CA SER A 151 -14.68 25.89 -15.03
C SER A 151 -15.43 27.23 -15.10
N TRP A 152 -14.69 28.33 -15.02
CA TRP A 152 -15.23 29.68 -15.02
C TRP A 152 -14.49 30.59 -16.00
N ILE A 153 -15.24 31.48 -16.64
CA ILE A 153 -14.70 32.46 -17.58
C ILE A 153 -14.33 33.74 -16.83
N CYS A 154 -13.09 34.19 -16.99
CA CYS A 154 -12.61 35.42 -16.39
C CYS A 154 -13.31 36.64 -17.01
N GLN A 155 -14.02 37.41 -16.19
CA GLN A 155 -14.67 38.66 -16.58
C GLN A 155 -13.68 39.80 -16.95
N GLY A 156 -12.38 39.61 -16.69
CA GLY A 156 -11.33 40.57 -17.01
C GLY A 156 -10.70 40.37 -18.39
N CYS A 157 -10.37 39.13 -18.74
CA CYS A 157 -9.62 38.83 -19.96
C CYS A 157 -10.28 37.76 -20.86
N GLY A 158 -11.43 37.20 -20.46
CA GLY A 158 -12.17 36.19 -21.23
C GLY A 158 -11.59 34.77 -21.19
N GLN A 159 -10.56 34.52 -20.38
CA GLN A 159 -9.91 33.21 -20.30
C GLN A 159 -10.73 32.22 -19.48
N GLU A 160 -10.81 30.97 -19.92
CA GLU A 160 -11.34 29.86 -19.13
C GLU A 160 -10.32 29.41 -18.07
N ASN A 161 -10.81 29.23 -16.85
CA ASN A 161 -10.04 28.75 -15.70
C ASN A 161 -10.77 27.54 -15.11
N GLU A 162 -10.03 26.52 -14.70
CA GLU A 162 -10.58 25.37 -13.98
C GLU A 162 -11.05 25.79 -12.58
N GLY A 163 -12.11 25.17 -12.06
CA GLY A 163 -12.70 25.55 -10.77
C GLY A 163 -11.81 25.34 -9.54
N GLN A 164 -10.65 24.68 -9.68
CA GLN A 164 -9.65 24.64 -8.61
C GLN A 164 -8.98 26.01 -8.37
N PHE A 165 -8.99 26.92 -9.34
CA PHE A 165 -8.34 28.22 -9.24
C PHE A 165 -9.30 29.30 -8.72
N GLY A 166 -8.97 29.89 -7.56
CA GLY A 166 -9.68 31.06 -7.03
C GLY A 166 -9.35 32.40 -7.71
N SER A 167 -8.44 32.39 -8.70
CA SER A 167 -8.05 33.57 -9.47
C SER A 167 -7.62 33.18 -10.89
N CYS A 168 -7.82 34.08 -11.85
CA CYS A 168 -7.49 33.84 -13.24
C CYS A 168 -5.98 33.72 -13.44
N TRP A 169 -5.53 32.64 -14.09
CA TRP A 169 -4.11 32.38 -14.33
C TRP A 169 -3.46 33.40 -15.29
N ASN A 170 -4.25 34.02 -16.16
CA ASN A 170 -3.76 34.99 -17.15
C ASN A 170 -3.68 36.43 -16.61
N CYS A 171 -4.66 36.87 -15.80
CA CYS A 171 -4.72 38.27 -15.35
C CYS A 171 -4.78 38.48 -13.82
N GLY A 172 -4.79 37.40 -13.03
CA GLY A 172 -4.81 37.45 -11.57
C GLY A 172 -6.13 37.90 -10.94
N ARG A 173 -7.17 38.17 -11.73
CA ARG A 173 -8.48 38.58 -11.21
C ARG A 173 -9.13 37.42 -10.46
N VAL A 174 -9.65 37.68 -9.25
CA VAL A 174 -10.36 36.68 -8.44
C VAL A 174 -11.62 36.15 -9.15
N GLU A 175 -11.92 34.90 -8.88
CA GLU A 175 -13.18 34.28 -9.29
C GLU A 175 -14.36 35.10 -8.75
N PRO A 176 -15.41 35.36 -9.56
CA PRO A 176 -16.62 35.96 -9.04
C PRO A 176 -17.24 34.99 -8.02
N ALA A 177 -17.55 35.49 -6.82
CA ALA A 177 -18.25 34.69 -5.83
C ALA A 177 -19.55 34.13 -6.46
N SER A 178 -19.64 32.82 -6.62
CA SER A 178 -20.88 32.16 -7.01
C SER A 178 -21.88 32.38 -5.88
N ASP A 179 -22.90 33.18 -6.14
CA ASP A 179 -24.02 33.44 -5.24
C ASP A 179 -24.91 32.19 -5.19
N ASP A 180 -24.39 31.08 -4.68
CA ASP A 180 -25.15 29.86 -4.38
C ASP A 180 -25.66 29.99 -2.93
N GLN A 181 -26.61 30.90 -2.73
CA GLN A 181 -27.45 30.87 -1.55
C GLN A 181 -28.46 29.73 -1.71
N PRO A 182 -28.54 28.77 -0.77
CA PRO A 182 -29.67 27.87 -0.74
C PRO A 182 -30.92 28.72 -0.45
N GLN A 183 -31.77 28.90 -1.47
CA GLN A 183 -33.11 29.44 -1.25
C GLN A 183 -33.90 28.42 -0.42
N ALA A 184 -34.44 28.93 0.68
CA ALA A 184 -35.15 28.24 1.75
C ALA A 184 -36.35 27.39 1.30
#